data_AF-A0A851JH04-F1
#
_entry.id   AF-A0A851JH04-F1
#
_cell.length_a   1.000
_cell.length_b   1.000
_cell.length_c   1.000
_cell.angle_alpha   90.00
_cell.angle_beta   90.00
_cell.angle_gamma   90.00
#
_symmetry.space_group_name_H-M   'P 1'
#
loop_
_entity.id
_entity.type
_entity.pdbx_description
1 polymer ?
#
loop_
_entity_poly.entity_id
_entity_poly.type
_entity_poly.pdbx_seq_one_letter_code
_entity_poly.pdbx_strand_id
1 'polypeptide(L)'
;DGMGNLRITEKGLKLEGDSEFLKPLYAKEIRSRPGNPLYFQSARNVTVNILNEKTKVLTRLVTGPQAVEAHSQKFEVKTLSGKLLFSADDNEVVVGAERLRVLGAEGTVFPKSIETPNVRADPFKELRLESPTRALVMEAPKGIEINAEAGSLKATCRTELRLESKDGEITLNSAKIKLPNLPQGSSSSAGSRQKIYELCVCPNGRLFLSQAGSSSTCQINTSVCL
;
A
#
# COMPACT_ATOMS: atom_id res chain seq x y z
N ASP A 1 53.26 -34.46 -7.94
CA ASP A 1 52.13 -33.55 -8.23
C ASP A 1 51.27 -34.10 -9.34
N GLY A 2 50.29 -34.93 -8.99
CA GLY A 2 49.35 -35.52 -9.94
C GLY A 2 48.12 -34.63 -10.15
N MET A 3 47.52 -34.68 -11.33
CA MET A 3 46.33 -33.88 -11.69
C MET A 3 45.05 -34.23 -10.90
N GLY A 4 45.09 -35.18 -9.95
CA GLY A 4 43.95 -35.57 -9.13
C GLY A 4 42.74 -36.00 -9.98
N ASN A 5 41.57 -35.44 -9.65
CA ASN A 5 40.30 -35.67 -10.33
C ASN A 5 40.15 -34.89 -11.66
N LEU A 6 41.20 -34.18 -12.10
CA LEU A 6 41.21 -33.42 -13.34
C LEU A 6 41.65 -34.29 -14.52
N ARG A 7 40.84 -34.32 -15.58
CA ARG A 7 41.13 -35.00 -16.85
C ARG A 7 41.16 -33.99 -17.98
N ILE A 8 42.21 -34.02 -18.80
CA ILE A 8 42.30 -33.23 -20.03
C ILE A 8 41.55 -33.99 -21.12
N THR A 9 40.66 -33.31 -21.83
CA THR A 9 39.90 -33.85 -22.96
C THR A 9 40.00 -32.89 -24.14
N GLU A 10 39.64 -33.35 -25.34
CA GLU A 10 39.58 -32.48 -26.53
C GLU A 10 38.62 -31.29 -26.37
N LYS A 11 37.63 -31.41 -25.46
CA LYS A 11 36.64 -30.35 -25.17
C LYS A 11 37.08 -29.42 -24.04
N GLY A 12 38.24 -29.66 -23.40
CA GLY A 12 38.75 -28.89 -22.27
C GLY A 12 39.01 -29.75 -21.03
N LEU A 13 39.01 -29.11 -19.87
CA LEU A 13 39.25 -29.76 -18.58
C LEU A 13 37.95 -30.34 -18.00
N LYS A 14 37.98 -31.63 -17.63
CA LYS A 14 36.87 -32.33 -16.97
C LYS A 14 37.27 -32.66 -15.54
N LEU A 15 36.50 -32.17 -14.57
CA LEU A 15 36.67 -32.51 -13.16
C LEU A 15 35.70 -33.65 -12.79
N GLU A 16 36.20 -34.73 -12.18
CA GLU A 16 35.40 -35.86 -11.72
C GLU A 16 35.62 -36.12 -10.22
N GLY A 17 34.82 -35.47 -9.38
CA GLY A 17 34.92 -35.53 -7.92
C GLY A 17 35.32 -34.19 -7.31
N ASP A 18 35.56 -34.17 -6.01
CA ASP A 18 35.97 -32.96 -5.29
C ASP A 18 37.39 -32.57 -5.69
N SER A 19 37.65 -31.28 -5.85
CA SER A 19 38.99 -30.76 -6.13
C SER A 19 39.17 -29.35 -5.60
N GLU A 20 40.39 -29.06 -5.18
CA GLU A 20 40.77 -27.77 -4.63
C GLU A 20 41.68 -27.02 -5.59
N PHE A 21 41.39 -25.73 -5.78
CA PHE A 21 42.22 -24.83 -6.58
C PHE A 21 42.84 -23.78 -5.65
N LEU A 22 44.16 -23.80 -5.50
CA LEU A 22 44.90 -22.84 -4.66
C LEU A 22 45.10 -21.48 -5.34
N LYS A 23 44.80 -21.38 -6.63
CA LYS A 23 44.97 -20.19 -7.47
C LYS A 23 43.68 -19.92 -8.25
N PRO A 24 43.47 -18.67 -8.74
CA PRO A 24 42.30 -18.35 -9.55
C PRO A 24 42.20 -19.25 -10.79
N LEU A 25 41.00 -19.77 -11.03
CA LEU A 25 40.68 -20.52 -12.24
C LEU A 25 40.18 -19.57 -13.31
N TYR A 26 40.85 -19.57 -14.46
CA TYR A 26 40.41 -18.84 -15.65
C TYR A 26 39.88 -19.83 -16.66
N ALA A 27 38.64 -19.65 -17.07
CA ALA A 27 38.00 -20.49 -18.07
C ALA A 27 37.10 -19.63 -18.96
N LYS A 28 37.03 -19.99 -20.24
CA LYS A 28 36.04 -19.40 -21.16
C LYS A 28 34.61 -19.76 -20.74
N GLU A 29 34.44 -20.94 -20.17
CA GLU A 29 33.16 -21.48 -19.76
C GLU A 29 33.34 -22.48 -18.61
N ILE A 30 32.46 -22.41 -17.62
CA ILE A 30 32.37 -23.39 -16.53
C ILE A 30 30.93 -23.89 -16.51
N ARG A 31 30.74 -25.20 -16.65
CA ARG A 31 29.42 -25.84 -16.67
C ARG A 31 29.41 -27.09 -15.80
N SER A 32 28.33 -27.28 -15.06
CA SER A 32 28.02 -28.57 -14.44
C SER A 32 27.44 -29.54 -15.47
N ARG A 33 27.31 -30.81 -15.08
CA ARG A 33 26.56 -31.78 -15.88
C ARG A 33 25.08 -31.36 -15.93
N PRO A 34 24.36 -31.61 -17.04
CA PRO A 34 22.93 -31.32 -17.12
C PRO A 34 22.17 -31.89 -15.91
N GLY A 35 21.26 -31.09 -15.33
CA GLY A 35 20.48 -31.48 -14.15
C GLY A 35 21.23 -31.46 -12.82
N ASN A 36 22.52 -31.12 -12.79
CA ASN A 36 23.32 -31.06 -11.57
C ASN A 36 23.74 -29.62 -11.26
N PRO A 37 23.78 -29.21 -9.98
CA PRO A 37 24.28 -27.90 -9.59
C PRO A 37 25.79 -27.77 -9.84
N LEU A 38 26.25 -26.54 -10.02
CA LEU A 38 27.66 -26.20 -9.94
C LEU A 38 27.95 -25.74 -8.50
N TYR A 39 28.81 -26.46 -7.79
CA TYR A 39 29.10 -26.20 -6.39
C TYR A 39 30.47 -25.54 -6.22
N PHE A 40 30.51 -24.44 -5.47
CA PHE A 40 31.74 -23.78 -5.05
C PHE A 40 31.73 -23.65 -3.54
N GLN A 41 32.73 -24.22 -2.87
CA GLN A 41 32.90 -24.12 -1.43
C GLN A 41 34.24 -23.47 -1.13
N SER A 42 34.22 -22.50 -0.22
CA SER A 42 35.43 -21.84 0.25
C SER A 42 35.26 -21.41 1.70
N ALA A 43 36.35 -21.43 2.46
CA ALA A 43 36.40 -20.83 3.80
C ALA A 43 36.44 -19.28 3.74
N ARG A 44 36.57 -18.70 2.55
CA ARG A 44 36.62 -17.26 2.29
C ARG A 44 35.59 -16.88 1.23
N ASN A 45 35.53 -15.60 0.88
CA ASN A 45 34.62 -15.10 -0.14
C ASN A 45 34.84 -15.82 -1.49
N VAL A 46 33.76 -16.21 -2.14
CA VAL A 46 33.78 -16.69 -3.53
C VAL A 46 33.52 -15.49 -4.43
N THR A 47 34.43 -15.20 -5.36
CA THR A 47 34.28 -14.11 -6.32
C THR A 47 34.25 -14.65 -7.74
N VAL A 48 33.17 -14.36 -8.47
CA VAL A 48 33.03 -14.67 -9.89
C VAL A 48 33.15 -13.36 -10.67
N ASN A 49 34.18 -13.25 -11.51
CA ASN A 49 34.38 -12.11 -12.40
C ASN A 49 34.14 -12.53 -13.84
N ILE A 50 33.34 -11.76 -14.57
CA ILE A 50 33.23 -11.86 -16.03
C ILE A 50 34.12 -10.76 -16.61
N LEU A 51 35.09 -11.15 -17.43
CA LEU A 51 36.06 -10.24 -18.05
C LEU A 51 35.70 -10.01 -19.52
N ASN A 52 36.02 -8.82 -20.04
CA ASN A 52 36.01 -8.57 -21.49
C ASN A 52 37.32 -9.01 -22.16
N GLU A 53 37.39 -8.87 -23.48
CA GLU A 53 38.57 -9.21 -24.30
C GLU A 53 39.85 -8.46 -23.89
N LYS A 54 39.70 -7.28 -23.26
CA LYS A 54 40.80 -6.48 -22.72
C LYS A 54 41.11 -6.80 -21.25
N THR A 55 40.62 -7.93 -20.74
CA THR A 55 40.77 -8.40 -19.35
C THR A 55 40.20 -7.46 -18.27
N LYS A 56 39.31 -6.54 -18.65
CA LYS A 56 38.59 -5.68 -17.68
C LYS A 56 37.36 -6.40 -17.15
N VAL A 57 37.10 -6.25 -15.86
CA VAL A 57 35.90 -6.79 -15.19
C VAL A 57 34.66 -6.06 -15.70
N LEU A 58 33.71 -6.81 -16.26
CA LEU A 58 32.38 -6.35 -16.67
C LEU A 58 31.35 -6.57 -15.56
N THR A 59 31.36 -7.78 -14.99
CA THR A 59 30.44 -8.19 -13.93
C THR A 59 31.22 -8.84 -12.81
N ARG A 60 30.85 -8.55 -11.56
CA ARG A 60 31.39 -9.21 -10.39
C ARG A 60 30.26 -9.66 -9.48
N LEU A 61 30.29 -10.93 -9.08
CA LEU A 61 29.46 -11.48 -8.03
C LEU A 61 30.38 -11.93 -6.88
N VAL A 62 30.16 -11.40 -5.67
CA VAL A 62 30.89 -11.75 -4.47
C VAL A 62 29.92 -12.38 -3.48
N THR A 63 30.19 -13.62 -3.07
CA THR A 63 29.46 -14.30 -2.00
C THR A 63 30.37 -14.37 -0.78
N GLY A 64 30.04 -13.63 0.26
CA GLY A 64 30.73 -13.63 1.55
C GLY A 64 29.84 -14.09 2.71
N PRO A 65 30.39 -14.19 3.93
CA PRO A 65 29.63 -14.64 5.10
C PRO A 65 28.56 -13.64 5.57
N GLN A 66 28.66 -12.36 5.18
CA GLN A 66 27.73 -11.30 5.58
C GLN A 66 26.73 -10.93 4.49
N ALA A 67 27.15 -10.95 3.23
CA ALA A 67 26.35 -10.44 2.12
C ALA A 67 26.70 -11.13 0.80
N VAL A 68 25.76 -11.01 -0.15
CA VAL A 68 25.98 -11.28 -1.57
C VAL A 68 25.98 -9.93 -2.27
N GLU A 69 27.10 -9.59 -2.92
CA GLU A 69 27.27 -8.32 -3.63
C GLU A 69 27.36 -8.59 -5.14
N ALA A 70 26.55 -7.89 -5.92
CA ALA A 70 26.56 -7.96 -7.38
C ALA A 70 26.86 -6.59 -7.97
N HIS A 71 27.95 -6.50 -8.73
CA HIS A 71 28.28 -5.34 -9.56
C HIS A 71 28.05 -5.73 -11.02
N SER A 72 26.94 -5.29 -11.58
CA SER A 72 26.56 -5.52 -12.98
C SER A 72 25.62 -4.41 -13.45
N GLN A 73 25.44 -4.30 -14.77
CA GLN A 73 24.42 -3.42 -15.35
C GLN A 73 22.99 -3.89 -15.03
N LYS A 74 22.81 -5.20 -14.82
CA LYS A 74 21.54 -5.80 -14.44
C LYS A 74 21.78 -7.03 -13.59
N PHE A 75 21.01 -7.19 -12.53
CA PHE A 75 20.96 -8.41 -11.72
C PHE A 75 19.54 -8.96 -11.73
N GLU A 76 19.38 -10.26 -11.98
CA GLU A 76 18.08 -10.92 -12.01
C GLU A 76 18.12 -12.22 -11.19
N VAL A 77 17.10 -12.42 -10.37
CA VAL A 77 16.80 -13.68 -9.70
C VAL A 77 15.52 -14.24 -10.30
N LYS A 78 15.60 -15.46 -10.86
CA LYS A 78 14.47 -16.14 -11.50
C LYS A 78 14.22 -17.49 -10.83
N THR A 79 12.98 -17.96 -10.89
CA THR A 79 12.65 -19.36 -10.59
C THR A 79 13.31 -20.28 -11.62
N LEU A 80 13.36 -21.59 -11.32
CA LEU A 80 13.81 -22.60 -12.28
C LEU A 80 12.96 -22.62 -13.58
N SER A 81 11.71 -22.17 -13.51
CA SER A 81 10.82 -22.00 -14.67
C SER A 81 11.01 -20.68 -15.42
N GLY A 82 11.94 -19.82 -15.00
CA GLY A 82 12.25 -18.55 -15.64
C GLY A 82 11.42 -17.35 -15.18
N LYS A 83 10.52 -17.51 -14.21
CA LYS A 83 9.72 -16.40 -13.65
C LYS A 83 10.61 -15.46 -12.85
N LEU A 84 10.54 -14.15 -13.12
CA LEU A 84 11.29 -13.13 -12.39
C LEU A 84 10.81 -13.01 -10.95
N LEU A 85 11.73 -13.08 -9.99
CA LEU A 85 11.48 -12.85 -8.56
C LEU A 85 12.02 -11.50 -8.10
N PHE A 86 13.18 -11.10 -8.62
CA PHE A 86 13.84 -9.85 -8.30
C PHE A 86 14.67 -9.39 -9.49
N SER A 87 14.63 -8.10 -9.83
CA SER A 87 15.65 -7.48 -10.68
C SER A 87 16.05 -6.11 -10.16
N ALA A 88 17.30 -5.75 -10.42
CA ALA A 88 17.81 -4.41 -10.19
C ALA A 88 18.73 -3.99 -11.35
N ASP A 89 18.52 -2.77 -11.83
CA ASP A 89 19.41 -2.05 -12.74
C ASP A 89 19.47 -0.57 -12.36
N ASP A 90 20.10 0.26 -13.19
CA ASP A 90 20.28 1.69 -12.93
C ASP A 90 18.97 2.51 -12.95
N ASN A 91 17.88 1.96 -13.50
CA ASN A 91 16.60 2.64 -13.66
C ASN A 91 15.59 2.21 -12.60
N GLU A 92 15.49 0.91 -12.32
CA GLU A 92 14.46 0.37 -11.44
C GLU A 92 14.88 -0.86 -10.64
N VAL A 93 14.14 -1.09 -9.55
CA VAL A 93 14.17 -2.33 -8.78
C VAL A 93 12.77 -2.94 -8.84
N VAL A 94 12.68 -4.15 -9.37
CA VAL A 94 11.43 -4.90 -9.50
C VAL A 94 11.43 -6.07 -8.53
N VAL A 95 10.41 -6.14 -7.69
CA VAL A 95 10.15 -7.29 -6.81
C VAL A 95 8.97 -8.07 -7.38
N GLY A 96 9.27 -9.10 -8.17
CA GLY A 96 8.29 -9.96 -8.85
C GLY A 96 7.67 -11.06 -7.97
N ALA A 97 7.76 -10.91 -6.65
CA ALA A 97 7.20 -11.88 -5.72
C ALA A 97 5.67 -11.82 -5.72
N GLU A 98 5.01 -12.97 -5.76
CA GLU A 98 3.54 -13.06 -5.63
C GLU A 98 3.03 -12.47 -4.31
N ARG A 99 3.90 -12.46 -3.28
CA ARG A 99 3.64 -11.88 -1.97
C ARG A 99 4.90 -11.21 -1.45
N LEU A 100 4.87 -9.88 -1.36
CA LEU A 100 5.82 -9.12 -0.55
C LEU A 100 5.24 -8.95 0.87
N ARG A 101 5.97 -9.41 1.89
CA ARG A 101 5.61 -9.22 3.30
C ARG A 101 6.64 -8.33 3.97
N VAL A 102 6.20 -7.21 4.51
CA VAL A 102 7.04 -6.37 5.37
C VAL A 102 6.74 -6.73 6.82
N LEU A 103 7.73 -7.32 7.50
CA LEU A 103 7.58 -7.87 8.86
C LEU A 103 8.11 -6.93 9.95
N GLY A 104 8.55 -5.72 9.61
CA GLY A 104 9.02 -4.75 10.60
C GLY A 104 7.89 -4.37 11.56
N ALA A 105 8.18 -4.32 12.87
CA ALA A 105 7.20 -3.95 13.89
C ALA A 105 6.58 -2.57 13.65
N GLU A 106 7.37 -1.65 13.09
CA GLU A 106 6.96 -0.28 12.74
C GLU A 106 6.39 -0.15 11.30
N GLY A 107 6.23 -1.27 10.59
CA GLY A 107 5.79 -1.29 9.20
C GLY A 107 6.84 -0.78 8.23
N THR A 108 6.41 0.00 7.23
CA THR A 108 7.26 0.55 6.17
C THR A 108 6.84 1.98 5.86
N VAL A 109 7.82 2.84 5.59
CA VAL A 109 7.60 4.23 5.19
C VAL A 109 7.78 4.34 3.68
N PHE A 110 6.76 4.86 3.01
CA PHE A 110 6.83 5.18 1.59
C PHE A 110 6.94 6.70 1.44
N PRO A 111 8.12 7.24 1.08
CA PRO A 111 8.33 8.69 0.98
C PRO A 111 7.63 9.32 -0.22
N LYS A 112 7.11 8.50 -1.13
CA LYS A 112 6.39 8.89 -2.35
C LYS A 112 5.06 8.14 -2.41
N SER A 113 4.36 8.27 -3.53
CA SER A 113 3.11 7.59 -3.81
C SER A 113 3.30 6.08 -3.92
N ILE A 114 2.29 5.34 -3.44
CA ILE A 114 2.09 3.92 -3.72
C ILE A 114 0.92 3.82 -4.68
N GLU A 115 1.12 3.17 -5.81
CA GLU A 115 0.03 2.82 -6.71
C GLU A 115 -0.36 1.37 -6.49
N THR A 116 -1.62 1.12 -6.16
CA THR A 116 -2.15 -0.22 -5.95
C THR A 116 -3.62 -0.26 -6.35
N PRO A 117 -4.08 -1.34 -7.00
CA PRO A 117 -5.50 -1.48 -7.34
C PRO A 117 -6.39 -1.72 -6.12
N ASN A 118 -5.83 -2.18 -5.00
CA ASN A 118 -6.61 -2.48 -3.80
C ASN A 118 -5.78 -2.27 -2.53
N VAL A 119 -6.43 -1.76 -1.49
CA VAL A 119 -5.92 -1.67 -0.11
C VAL A 119 -6.93 -2.38 0.79
N ARG A 120 -6.49 -3.43 1.48
CA ARG A 120 -7.33 -4.23 2.37
C ARG A 120 -6.56 -4.61 3.63
N ALA A 121 -7.28 -4.74 4.74
CA ALA A 121 -6.73 -5.35 5.95
C ALA A 121 -6.73 -6.88 5.86
N ASP A 122 -5.99 -7.52 6.78
CA ASP A 122 -6.11 -8.96 7.00
C ASP A 122 -7.53 -9.33 7.48
N PRO A 123 -7.98 -10.57 7.27
CA PRO A 123 -9.23 -11.06 7.84
C PRO A 123 -9.32 -10.78 9.34
N PHE A 124 -10.48 -10.29 9.78
CA PHE A 124 -10.76 -9.94 11.18
C PHE A 124 -9.91 -8.79 11.76
N LYS A 125 -9.16 -8.07 10.93
CA LYS A 125 -8.48 -6.83 11.32
C LYS A 125 -9.13 -5.62 10.66
N GLU A 126 -9.05 -4.49 11.34
CA GLU A 126 -9.52 -3.20 10.82
C GLU A 126 -8.49 -2.61 9.84
N LEU A 127 -8.98 -2.02 8.73
CA LEU A 127 -8.18 -1.14 7.89
C LEU A 127 -8.27 0.28 8.45
N ARG A 128 -7.19 0.76 9.06
CA ARG A 128 -7.12 2.12 9.62
C ARG A 128 -6.33 3.04 8.69
N LEU A 129 -6.99 4.08 8.19
CA LEU A 129 -6.36 5.19 7.47
C LEU A 129 -6.41 6.42 8.38
N GLU A 130 -5.25 6.93 8.79
CA GLU A 130 -5.19 8.05 9.74
C GLU A 130 -4.12 9.08 9.41
N SER A 131 -4.40 10.33 9.80
CA SER A 131 -3.45 11.45 9.74
C SER A 131 -3.51 12.19 11.07
N PRO A 132 -2.67 11.83 12.06
CA PRO A 132 -2.77 12.38 13.42
C PRO A 132 -2.47 13.88 13.52
N THR A 133 -1.69 14.42 12.57
CA THR A 133 -1.14 15.79 12.65
C THR A 133 -1.67 16.73 11.58
N ARG A 134 -2.28 16.20 10.52
CA ARG A 134 -2.68 16.98 9.35
C ARG A 134 -4.03 16.48 8.84
N ALA A 135 -4.17 16.34 7.53
CA ALA A 135 -5.38 15.89 6.87
C ALA A 135 -5.18 14.50 6.28
N LEU A 136 -6.29 13.76 6.17
CA LEU A 136 -6.45 12.63 5.28
C LEU A 136 -7.37 13.09 4.16
N VAL A 137 -6.91 13.00 2.91
CA VAL A 137 -7.66 13.43 1.73
C VAL A 137 -7.92 12.22 0.85
N MET A 138 -9.17 12.05 0.43
CA MET A 138 -9.59 11.06 -0.55
C MET A 138 -10.20 11.82 -1.72
N GLU A 139 -9.66 11.64 -2.92
CA GLU A 139 -10.09 12.31 -4.14
C GLU A 139 -10.18 11.29 -5.27
N ALA A 140 -11.26 11.33 -6.06
CA ALA A 140 -11.46 10.42 -7.18
C ALA A 140 -12.14 11.13 -8.35
N PRO A 141 -11.64 11.00 -9.58
CA PRO A 141 -12.22 11.66 -10.76
C PRO A 141 -13.66 11.24 -11.08
N LYS A 142 -14.01 9.99 -10.77
CA LYS A 142 -15.35 9.43 -11.01
C LYS A 142 -16.26 9.47 -9.78
N GLY A 143 -15.78 10.04 -8.67
CA GLY A 143 -16.48 10.04 -7.39
C GLY A 143 -16.00 8.95 -6.43
N ILE A 144 -16.41 9.09 -5.17
CA ILE A 144 -16.07 8.20 -4.06
C ILE A 144 -17.37 7.60 -3.54
N GLU A 145 -17.44 6.27 -3.52
CA GLU A 145 -18.53 5.53 -2.88
C GLU A 145 -18.06 4.98 -1.54
N ILE A 146 -18.76 5.32 -0.46
CA ILE A 146 -18.52 4.78 0.88
C ILE A 146 -19.71 3.89 1.22
N ASN A 147 -19.49 2.57 1.16
CA ASN A 147 -20.52 1.58 1.44
C ASN A 147 -20.14 0.72 2.65
N ALA A 148 -21.12 0.41 3.48
CA ALA A 148 -21.01 -0.48 4.64
C ALA A 148 -22.06 -1.59 4.53
N GLU A 149 -21.74 -2.64 3.76
CA GLU A 149 -22.65 -3.77 3.50
C GLU A 149 -23.11 -4.47 4.80
N ALA A 150 -22.18 -4.61 5.74
CA ALA A 150 -22.45 -5.07 7.10
C ALA A 150 -21.98 -4.00 8.10
N GLY A 151 -22.90 -3.52 8.93
CA GLY A 151 -22.61 -2.56 10.00
C GLY A 151 -23.18 -1.17 9.75
N SER A 152 -22.45 -0.14 10.19
CA SER A 152 -22.90 1.25 10.11
C SER A 152 -21.76 2.17 9.71
N LEU A 153 -22.05 3.15 8.86
CA LEU A 153 -21.17 4.30 8.66
C LEU A 153 -21.39 5.30 9.79
N LYS A 154 -20.32 5.67 10.51
CA LYS A 154 -20.35 6.68 11.56
C LYS A 154 -19.34 7.79 11.23
N ALA A 155 -19.84 9.01 11.04
CA ALA A 155 -19.02 10.21 10.92
C ALA A 155 -19.14 11.04 12.20
N THR A 156 -18.00 11.41 12.78
CA THR A 156 -17.93 12.29 13.95
C THR A 156 -16.91 13.38 13.70
N CYS A 157 -17.27 14.63 14.01
CA CYS A 157 -16.39 15.78 13.91
C CYS A 157 -16.33 16.50 15.25
N ARG A 158 -15.22 17.21 15.51
CA ARG A 158 -15.09 18.04 16.71
C ARG A 158 -15.62 19.46 16.49
N THR A 159 -15.34 20.03 15.31
CA THR A 159 -15.62 21.43 15.02
C THR A 159 -16.75 21.57 14.00
N GLU A 160 -16.59 20.98 12.81
CA GLU A 160 -17.52 21.14 11.70
C GLU A 160 -17.57 19.87 10.86
N LEU A 161 -18.77 19.51 10.41
CA LEU A 161 -19.02 18.55 9.34
C LEU A 161 -19.71 19.29 8.20
N ARG A 162 -19.00 19.49 7.07
CA ARG A 162 -19.53 20.15 5.88
C ARG A 162 -19.88 19.10 4.82
N LEU A 163 -21.14 19.09 4.40
CA LEU A 163 -21.63 18.35 3.23
C LEU A 163 -22.01 19.38 2.18
N GLU A 164 -21.40 19.31 0.99
CA GLU A 164 -21.57 20.31 -0.05
C GLU A 164 -21.67 19.63 -1.42
N SER A 165 -22.61 20.10 -2.23
CA SER A 165 -22.77 19.73 -3.64
C SER A 165 -22.71 21.00 -4.48
N LYS A 166 -21.82 21.04 -5.49
CA LYS A 166 -21.62 22.23 -6.34
C LYS A 166 -22.68 22.36 -7.43
N ASP A 167 -23.03 21.25 -8.07
CA ASP A 167 -23.89 21.21 -9.26
C ASP A 167 -25.13 20.32 -9.06
N GLY A 168 -25.41 19.88 -7.83
CA GLY A 168 -26.46 18.91 -7.55
C GLY A 168 -27.11 19.09 -6.19
N GLU A 169 -27.60 18.00 -5.63
CA GLU A 169 -28.34 17.98 -4.37
C GLU A 169 -27.65 17.07 -3.33
N ILE A 170 -28.06 17.24 -2.08
CA ILE A 170 -27.70 16.34 -0.97
C ILE A 170 -28.97 15.60 -0.57
N THR A 171 -29.00 14.29 -0.83
CA THR A 171 -30.19 13.47 -0.59
C THR A 171 -30.00 12.57 0.63
N LEU A 172 -30.84 12.76 1.64
CA LEU A 172 -30.90 11.92 2.83
C LEU A 172 -32.10 11.00 2.72
N ASN A 173 -31.92 9.83 2.11
CA ASN A 173 -32.99 8.86 1.95
C ASN A 173 -32.95 7.80 3.07
N SER A 174 -33.81 7.96 4.08
CA SER A 174 -33.91 7.01 5.18
C SER A 174 -35.31 7.02 5.78
N ALA A 175 -35.74 5.88 6.33
CA ALA A 175 -37.00 5.78 7.06
C ALA A 175 -37.02 6.69 8.31
N LYS A 176 -35.84 7.02 8.88
CA LYS A 176 -35.72 7.85 10.08
C LYS A 176 -34.50 8.76 9.99
N ILE A 177 -34.74 10.06 9.91
CA ILE A 177 -33.72 11.11 10.03
C ILE A 177 -33.88 11.78 11.38
N LYS A 178 -32.78 11.92 12.14
CA LYS A 178 -32.79 12.56 13.46
C LYS A 178 -31.85 13.75 13.45
N LEU A 179 -32.39 14.93 13.74
CA LEU A 179 -31.65 16.16 13.99
C LEU A 179 -31.84 16.53 15.47
N PRO A 180 -31.06 15.93 16.39
CA PRO A 180 -31.21 16.21 17.81
C PRO A 180 -30.78 17.65 18.12
N ASN A 181 -31.29 18.20 19.22
CA ASN A 181 -30.89 19.50 19.76
C ASN A 181 -31.17 20.70 18.82
N LEU A 182 -32.17 20.61 17.95
CA LEU A 182 -32.67 21.77 17.24
C LEU A 182 -33.22 22.81 18.26
N PRO A 183 -32.89 24.10 18.11
CA PRO A 183 -33.38 25.15 18.99
C PRO A 183 -34.91 25.24 18.90
N GLN A 184 -35.56 25.59 20.00
CA GLN A 184 -37.00 25.80 20.05
C GLN A 184 -37.32 27.30 19.93
N GLY A 185 -38.27 27.63 19.06
CA GLY A 185 -38.82 28.98 18.96
C GLY A 185 -39.69 29.34 20.16
N SER A 186 -39.90 30.64 20.37
CA SER A 186 -40.78 31.20 21.39
C SER A 186 -42.22 30.72 21.20
N SER A 187 -42.78 30.03 22.21
CA SER A 187 -44.14 29.49 22.19
C SER A 187 -45.20 30.60 22.28
N SER A 188 -46.15 30.64 21.33
CA SER A 188 -47.39 31.40 21.52
C SER A 188 -48.31 30.67 22.51
N SER A 189 -48.77 31.39 23.53
CA SER A 189 -49.45 30.90 24.73
C SER A 189 -50.90 30.40 24.53
N ALA A 190 -51.24 29.79 23.40
CA ALA A 190 -52.61 29.39 23.10
C ALA A 190 -52.67 28.03 22.39
N GLY A 191 -52.57 26.94 23.15
CA GLY A 191 -52.80 25.59 22.62
C GLY A 191 -52.33 24.50 23.57
N SER A 192 -53.07 23.40 23.66
CA SER A 192 -52.69 22.26 24.50
C SER A 192 -51.26 21.79 24.15
N ARG A 193 -50.50 21.34 25.17
CA ARG A 193 -49.12 20.85 25.02
C ARG A 193 -49.09 19.60 24.13
N GLN A 194 -49.06 19.78 22.82
CA GLN A 194 -48.86 18.71 21.86
C GLN A 194 -47.36 18.40 21.74
N LYS A 195 -47.00 17.11 21.65
CA LYS A 195 -45.61 16.64 21.47
C LYS A 195 -45.18 16.62 19.99
N ILE A 196 -45.85 17.41 19.16
CA ILE A 196 -45.62 17.50 17.72
C ILE A 196 -45.03 18.89 17.45
N TYR A 197 -44.00 18.93 16.63
CA TYR A 197 -43.30 20.16 16.26
C TYR A 197 -43.29 20.31 14.75
N GLU A 198 -43.37 21.57 14.29
CA GLU A 198 -43.05 21.96 12.94
C GLU A 198 -41.54 22.28 12.84
N LEU A 199 -40.92 21.92 11.72
CA LEU A 199 -39.53 22.29 11.42
C LEU A 199 -39.53 23.55 10.56
N CYS A 200 -38.98 24.63 11.09
CA CYS A 200 -38.93 25.93 10.44
C CYS A 200 -37.51 26.24 9.94
N VAL A 201 -37.42 26.91 8.79
CA VAL A 201 -36.15 27.30 8.14
C VAL A 201 -36.08 28.82 8.08
N CYS A 202 -35.04 29.40 8.67
CA CYS A 202 -34.77 30.84 8.58
C CYS A 202 -34.21 31.20 7.18
N PRO A 203 -34.28 32.48 6.74
CA PRO A 203 -33.68 32.92 5.47
C PRO A 203 -32.17 32.66 5.35
N ASN A 204 -31.46 32.51 6.47
CA ASN A 204 -30.03 32.16 6.52
C ASN A 204 -29.75 30.64 6.54
N GLY A 205 -30.79 29.79 6.42
CA GLY A 205 -30.67 28.33 6.40
C GLY A 205 -30.66 27.66 7.78
N ARG A 206 -30.72 28.41 8.89
CA ARG A 206 -30.82 27.82 10.24
C ARG A 206 -32.17 27.13 10.43
N LEU A 207 -32.15 25.97 11.10
CA LEU A 207 -33.32 25.17 11.42
C LEU A 207 -33.73 25.34 12.88
N PHE A 208 -35.04 25.38 13.16
CA PHE A 208 -35.57 25.39 14.52
C PHE A 208 -36.93 24.71 14.61
N LEU A 209 -37.32 24.34 15.83
CA LEU A 209 -38.59 23.70 16.16
C LEU A 209 -39.61 24.74 16.61
N SER A 210 -40.82 24.68 16.07
CA SER A 210 -41.99 25.40 16.59
C SER A 210 -43.07 24.43 17.04
N GLN A 211 -43.83 24.76 18.08
CA GLN A 211 -44.90 23.89 18.59
C GLN A 211 -46.05 23.85 17.57
N ALA A 212 -46.41 22.66 17.09
CA ALA A 212 -47.46 22.52 16.08
C ALA A 212 -48.83 22.99 16.61
N GLY A 213 -49.55 23.74 15.77
CA GLY A 213 -50.90 24.22 16.03
C GLY A 213 -51.89 23.82 14.93
N SER A 214 -53.11 24.37 14.97
CA SER A 214 -54.10 24.21 13.90
C SER A 214 -53.74 24.93 12.60
N SER A 215 -52.77 25.86 12.67
CA SER A 215 -52.18 26.58 11.55
C SER A 215 -50.67 26.63 11.73
N SER A 216 -49.94 26.96 10.66
CA SER A 216 -48.47 27.04 10.74
C SER A 216 -48.04 28.07 11.78
N THR A 217 -47.14 27.64 12.64
CA THR A 217 -46.57 28.41 13.75
C THR A 217 -45.14 28.87 13.47
N CYS A 218 -44.62 28.60 12.27
CA CYS A 218 -43.31 29.07 11.83
C CYS A 218 -43.28 30.59 11.67
N GLN A 219 -43.08 31.30 12.78
CA GLN A 219 -42.86 32.74 12.81
C GLN A 219 -41.37 33.04 12.95
N ILE A 220 -40.93 34.19 12.42
CA ILE A 220 -39.54 34.65 12.57
C ILE A 220 -39.23 34.74 14.06
N ASN A 221 -38.28 33.90 14.48
CA ASN A 221 -37.71 33.95 15.81
C ASN A 221 -36.37 34.67 15.74
N THR A 222 -36.31 35.88 16.27
CA THR A 222 -35.10 36.72 16.24
C THR A 222 -33.92 36.09 16.98
N SER A 223 -34.14 35.33 18.05
CA SER A 223 -33.05 34.66 18.78
C SER A 223 -32.38 33.52 18.01
N VAL A 224 -33.04 32.94 17.00
CA VAL A 224 -32.46 31.87 16.18
C VAL A 224 -32.08 32.35 14.78
N CYS A 225 -32.90 33.19 14.17
CA CYS A 225 -32.73 33.63 12.79
C CYS A 225 -31.78 34.84 12.62
N LEU A 226 -31.47 35.60 13.69
CA LEU A 226 -30.46 36.68 13.65
C LEU A 226 -29.05 36.16 14.00
#